data_AF-A0A358V026-F1
#
_entry.id   AF-A0A358V026-F1
#
_cell.length_a   1.000
_cell.length_b   1.000
_cell.length_c   1.000
_cell.angle_alpha   90.00
_cell.angle_beta   90.00
_cell.angle_gamma   90.00
#
_symmetry.space_group_name_H-M   'P 1'
#
loop_
_entity.id
_entity.type
_entity.pdbx_description
1 polymer ?
#
loop_
_entity_poly.entity_id
_entity_poly.type
_entity_poly.pdbx_seq_one_letter_code
_entity_poly.pdbx_strand_id
1 'polypeptide(L)' 'FEQYVKLHKRIPPETLLGLSNQEDPERVADIISAQMVLKVKDKQELLETRDLFKRFELLLQKLGSEIEILTIEKKIR' A
#
# COMPACT_ATOMS: atom_id res chain seq x y z
N PHE A 1 0.64 5.15 4.37
CA PHE A 1 -0.09 5.11 3.08
C PHE A 1 -0.34 6.49 2.50
N GLU A 2 -0.77 7.49 3.28
CA GLU A 2 -0.98 8.87 2.79
C GLU A 2 0.22 9.44 1.98
N GLN A 3 1.45 9.26 2.47
CA GLN A 3 2.65 9.68 1.74
C GLN A 3 2.77 9.02 0.36
N TYR A 4 2.44 7.72 0.25
CA TYR A 4 2.45 6.99 -1.01
C TYR A 4 1.46 7.60 -2.00
N VAL A 5 0.23 7.89 -1.58
CA VAL A 5 -0.79 8.55 -2.41
C VAL A 5 -0.32 9.93 -2.90
N LYS A 6 0.31 10.73 -2.02
CA LYS A 6 0.88 12.05 -2.39
C LYS A 6 2.01 11.94 -3.42
N LEU A 7 2.81 10.87 -3.36
CA LEU A 7 3.89 10.64 -4.32
C LEU A 7 3.37 10.08 -5.64
N HIS A 8 2.37 9.19 -5.58
CA HIS A 8 1.80 8.48 -6.71
C HIS A 8 0.52 9.16 -7.23
N LYS A 9 0.69 10.18 -8.08
CA LYS A 9 -0.37 11.08 -8.61
C LYS A 9 -1.57 10.41 -9.31
N ARG A 10 -1.54 9.10 -9.55
CA ARG A 10 -2.65 8.35 -10.17
C ARG A 10 -3.68 7.84 -9.17
N ILE A 11 -3.39 7.86 -7.86
CA ILE A 11 -4.32 7.40 -6.83
C ILE A 11 -5.20 8.59 -6.40
N PRO A 12 -6.54 8.50 -6.52
CA PRO A 12 -7.42 9.57 -6.09
C PRO A 12 -7.35 9.81 -4.57
N PRO A 13 -7.35 11.07 -4.09
CA PRO A 13 -7.36 11.38 -2.66
C PRO A 13 -8.56 10.79 -1.91
N GLU A 14 -9.71 10.59 -2.58
CA GLU A 14 -10.89 9.96 -1.97
C GLU A 14 -10.62 8.54 -1.42
N THR A 15 -9.61 7.85 -1.95
CA THR A 15 -9.17 6.54 -1.44
C THR A 15 -8.75 6.63 0.02
N LEU A 16 -8.14 7.74 0.45
CA LEU A 16 -7.74 7.95 1.84
C LEU A 16 -8.96 8.14 2.74
N LEU A 17 -9.98 8.87 2.28
CA LEU A 17 -11.24 9.06 3.02
C LEU A 17 -11.98 7.72 3.20
N GLY A 18 -12.01 6.90 2.15
CA GLY A 18 -12.63 5.56 2.21
C GLY A 18 -11.92 4.62 3.19
N LEU A 19 -10.59 4.70 3.28
CA LEU A 19 -9.80 3.93 4.25
C LEU A 19 -10.02 4.39 5.69
N SER A 20 -10.11 5.70 5.94
CA SER A 20 -10.33 6.23 7.30
C SER A 20 -11.69 5.84 7.89
N ASN A 21 -12.69 5.57 7.04
CA ASN A 21 -14.02 5.13 7.46
C ASN A 21 -14.17 3.60 7.48
N GLN A 22 -13.12 2.84 7.18
CA GLN A 22 -13.18 1.38 7.17
C GLN A 22 -12.83 0.81 8.54
N GLU A 23 -13.78 0.07 9.13
CA GLU A 23 -13.61 -0.56 10.45
C GLU A 23 -13.00 -1.95 10.37
N ASP A 24 -13.09 -2.61 9.20
CA ASP A 24 -12.51 -3.93 8.97
C ASP A 24 -11.02 -3.82 8.60
N PRO A 25 -10.10 -4.23 9.48
CA PRO A 25 -8.66 -4.14 9.22
C PRO A 25 -8.21 -5.10 8.10
N GLU A 26 -8.91 -6.20 7.85
CA GLU A 26 -8.58 -7.07 6.72
C GLU A 26 -8.86 -6.35 5.40
N ARG A 27 -10.02 -5.68 5.33
CA ARG A 27 -10.43 -4.90 4.18
C ARG A 27 -9.54 -3.70 3.95
N VAL A 28 -9.03 -3.07 5.01
CA VAL A 28 -8.00 -2.02 4.93
C VAL A 28 -6.74 -2.54 4.24
N ALA A 29 -6.23 -3.69 4.65
CA ALA A 29 -5.04 -4.29 4.04
C ALA A 29 -5.27 -4.60 2.55
N ASP A 30 -6.42 -5.18 2.21
CA ASP A 30 -6.79 -5.52 0.84
C ASP A 30 -6.89 -4.27 -0.05
N ILE A 31 -7.56 -3.21 0.42
CA ILE A 31 -7.68 -1.94 -0.31
C ILE A 31 -6.30 -1.33 -0.56
N ILE A 32 -5.43 -1.27 0.45
CA ILE A 32 -4.08 -0.72 0.30
C ILE A 32 -3.29 -1.53 -0.73
N SER A 33 -3.30 -2.87 -0.63
CA SER A 33 -2.57 -3.74 -1.55
C SER A 33 -3.07 -3.63 -3.00
N ALA A 34 -4.36 -3.36 -3.20
CA ALA A 34 -4.96 -3.16 -4.53
C ALA A 34 -4.51 -1.85 -5.18
N GLN A 35 -4.28 -0.80 -4.39
CA GLN A 35 -3.82 0.51 -4.87
C GLN A 35 -2.31 0.57 -5.10
N MET A 36 -1.54 -0.31 -4.48
CA MET A 36 -0.10 -0.39 -4.67
C MET A 36 0.27 -1.12 -5.97
N VAL A 37 1.28 -0.59 -6.66
CA VAL A 37 1.84 -1.18 -7.88
C VAL A 37 2.86 -2.27 -7.52
N LEU A 38 2.37 -3.36 -6.92
CA LEU A 38 3.20 -4.50 -6.52
C LEU A 38 3.31 -5.55 -7.62
N LYS A 39 4.44 -6.28 -7.64
CA LYS A 39 4.60 -7.45 -8.49
C LYS A 39 3.62 -8.54 -8.08
N VAL A 40 3.21 -9.39 -9.03
CA VAL A 40 2.27 -10.50 -8.78
C VAL A 40 2.72 -11.39 -7.63
N LYS A 41 4.03 -11.68 -7.54
CA LYS A 41 4.61 -12.47 -6.45
C LYS A 41 4.37 -11.85 -5.07
N ASP A 42 4.54 -10.54 -4.95
CA ASP A 42 4.34 -9.82 -3.68
C ASP A 42 2.86 -9.76 -3.30
N LYS A 43 1.96 -9.63 -4.30
CA LYS A 43 0.51 -9.71 -4.06
C LYS A 43 0.08 -11.10 -3.58
N GLN A 44 0.66 -12.15 -4.17
CA GLN A 44 0.39 -13.53 -3.74
C GLN A 44 0.89 -13.78 -2.31
N GLU A 45 2.09 -13.29 -1.97
CA GLU A 45 2.65 -13.39 -0.62
C GLU A 45 1.73 -12.75 0.44
N LEU A 46 1.19 -11.56 0.14
CA LEU A 46 0.20 -10.89 1.01
C LEU A 46 -1.10 -11.69 1.14
N LEU A 47 -1.60 -12.27 0.05
CA LEU A 47 -2.83 -13.07 0.03
C LEU A 47 -2.69 -14.38 0.84
N GLU A 48 -1.53 -15.01 0.79
CA GLU A 48 -1.26 -16.25 1.51
C GLU A 48 -0.97 -16.03 3.01
N THR A 49 -0.65 -14.79 3.40
CA THR A 49 -0.39 -14.42 4.79
C THR A 49 -1.71 -14.27 5.55
N ARG A 50 -2.19 -15.38 6.15
CA ARG A 50 -3.46 -15.43 6.90
C ARG A 50 -3.43 -14.67 8.23
N ASP A 51 -2.26 -14.53 8.84
CA ASP A 51 -2.12 -13.78 10.09
C ASP A 51 -2.17 -12.28 9.78
N LEU A 52 -3.17 -11.60 10.34
CA LEU A 52 -3.42 -10.21 10.03
C LEU A 52 -2.26 -9.30 10.41
N PHE A 53 -1.66 -9.50 11.58
CA PHE A 53 -0.52 -8.69 12.04
C PHE A 53 0.67 -8.85 11.11
N LYS A 54 1.04 -10.09 10.78
CA LYS A 54 2.12 -10.37 9.82
C LYS A 54 1.83 -9.79 8.44
N ARG A 55 0.57 -9.86 7.99
CA ARG A 55 0.15 -9.28 6.71
C ARG A 55 0.34 -7.76 6.71
N PHE A 56 -0.02 -7.08 7.80
CA PHE A 56 0.23 -5.65 7.96
C PHE A 56 1.71 -5.30 8.03
N GLU A 57 2.54 -6.08 8.74
CA GLU A 57 4.00 -5.88 8.76
C GLU A 57 4.60 -5.99 7.36
N LEU A 58 4.23 -7.05 6.63
CA LEU A 58 4.67 -7.25 5.26
C LEU A 58 4.21 -6.11 4.36
N LEU A 59 2.95 -5.69 4.47
CA LEU A 59 2.39 -4.58 3.69
C LEU A 59 3.14 -3.26 3.98
N LEU A 60 3.46 -2.98 5.25
CA LEU A 60 4.24 -1.81 5.65
C LEU A 60 5.65 -1.85 5.06
N GLN A 61 6.31 -3.00 5.07
CA GLN A 61 7.63 -3.16 4.45
C GLN A 61 7.58 -2.85 2.95
N LYS A 62 6.65 -3.49 2.21
CA LYS A 62 6.51 -3.25 0.76
C LYS A 62 6.17 -1.78 0.47
N LEU A 63 5.30 -1.18 1.28
CA LEU A 63 4.92 0.23 1.14
C LEU A 63 6.10 1.18 1.37
N GLY A 64 6.96 0.89 2.35
CA GLY A 64 8.17 1.65 2.61
C GLY A 64 9.12 1.63 1.41
N SER A 65 9.39 0.44 0.86
CA SER A 65 10.24 0.29 -0.34
C SER A 65 9.68 1.05 -1.55
N GLU A 66 8.38 0.97 -1.78
CA GLU A 66 7.73 1.70 -2.88
C GLU A 66 7.82 3.23 -2.71
N ILE A 67 7.64 3.73 -1.49
CA ILE A 67 7.81 5.16 -1.18
C ILE A 67 9.26 5.60 -1.45
N GLU A 68 10.25 4.79 -1.07
CA GLU A 68 11.66 5.08 -1.29
C GLU A 68 11.99 5.17 -2.79
N ILE A 69 11.53 4.19 -3.58
CA ILE A 69 11.68 4.17 -5.04
C ILE A 69 11.09 5.45 -5.65
N LEU A 70 9.82 5.75 -5.35
CA LEU A 70 9.13 6.94 -5.87
C LEU A 70 9.81 8.25 -5.45
N THR A 71 10.38 8.28 -4.24
CA THR A 71 11.11 9.45 -3.73
C THR A 71 12.41 9.66 -4.51
N ILE A 72 13.15 8.58 -4.80
CA ILE A 72 14.37 8.63 -5.61
C ILE A 72 14.05 9.06 -7.05
N GLU A 73 13.03 8.46 -7.68
CA GLU A 73 12.60 8.82 -9.03
C GLU A 73 12.24 10.32 -9.15
N LYS A 74 11.56 10.88 -8.14
CA LYS A 74 11.25 12.31 -8.09
C LYS A 74 12.47 13.21 -7.90
N LYS A 75 13.55 12.74 -7.28
CA LYS A 75 14.78 13.53 -7.07
C LYS A 75 15.66 13.57 -8.31
N ILE A 76 15.61 12.53 -9.14
CA ILE A 76 16.41 12.42 -10.37
C ILE A 76 15.77 13.19 -11.53
N ARG A 77 14.45 13.40 -11.46
CA ARG A 77 13.68 14.14 -12.46
C ARG A 77 13.64 15.63 -12.18
#